data_AF-A0AA39HIZ1-F1
#
_entry.id   AF-A0AA39HIZ1-F1
#
_cell.length_a   1.000
_cell.length_b   1.000
_cell.length_c   1.000
_cell.angle_alpha   90.00
_cell.angle_beta   90.00
_cell.angle_gamma   90.00
#
_symmetry.space_group_name_H-M   'P 1'
#
loop_
_entity.id
_entity.type
_entity.pdbx_description
1 polymer ?
#
loop_
_entity_poly.entity_id
_entity_poly.type
_entity_poly.pdbx_seq_one_letter_code
_entity_poly.pdbx_strand_id
1 'polypeptide(L)'
;MAPFIVCTGCRFYLYCCYEHQVLDFPCHRVFCLATMKALMKCDQLCSADTPAPVPSTVTELIHSYRTYPMKDHTKIHAFNKSVRSYCHDLKETNARAINVRIEEIIEHILNSLLEYGWALVDNFLGETGSNAVFCEIETLYQSNAFSASQIGGYTRGGLVDSSQRSDQVFSFDKSTECTKNCHTLHALVRVLDVMAQSFGPDFPYKITSRSNPVLSVYHRNQARYVKHVDNPVGDGRCLTCIYYCNSNWDIVRHGGNLTLYPESSETPIPVAPINDRLIFFWSDRRNPHEVKPAFRDRFAMTIWYMDSAQKADVHRRRQEDQQEKRKSQVVKLTGKEDKEEQDAARI
;
A
#
# COMPACT_ATOMS: atom_id res chain seq x y z
N MET A 1 -18.85 -11.23 9.75
CA MET A 1 -17.63 -12.02 9.46
C MET A 1 -16.47 -11.30 10.10
N ALA A 2 -15.63 -12.01 10.87
CA ALA A 2 -14.50 -11.39 11.57
C ALA A 2 -13.54 -10.75 10.54
N PRO A 3 -13.19 -9.46 10.66
CA PRO A 3 -12.48 -8.72 9.61
C PRO A 3 -11.00 -9.12 9.45
N PHE A 4 -10.49 -9.98 10.33
CA PHE A 4 -9.10 -10.45 10.38
C PHE A 4 -9.05 -11.88 10.96
N ILE A 5 -8.06 -12.65 10.52
CA ILE A 5 -7.70 -13.95 11.09
C ILE A 5 -6.56 -13.73 12.09
N VAL A 6 -6.80 -14.07 13.35
CA VAL A 6 -5.80 -13.98 14.40
C VAL A 6 -4.85 -15.18 14.30
N CYS A 7 -3.54 -14.94 14.37
CA CYS A 7 -2.56 -16.03 14.45
C CYS A 7 -2.82 -16.90 15.67
N THR A 8 -3.06 -18.20 15.46
CA THR A 8 -3.36 -19.14 16.55
C THR A 8 -2.19 -19.38 17.50
N GLY A 9 -0.96 -19.12 17.04
CA GLY A 9 0.26 -19.23 17.83
C GLY A 9 0.43 -18.08 18.80
N CYS A 10 0.91 -16.92 18.31
CA CYS A 10 1.18 -15.79 19.19
C CYS A 10 -0.07 -15.02 19.60
N ARG A 11 -1.20 -15.17 18.92
CA ARG A 11 -2.46 -14.44 19.15
C ARG A 11 -2.39 -12.91 19.01
N PHE A 12 -1.23 -12.35 18.64
CA PHE A 12 -1.00 -10.92 18.48
C PHE A 12 -0.92 -10.44 17.03
N TYR A 13 -0.81 -11.35 16.07
CA TYR A 13 -0.63 -10.99 14.67
C TYR A 13 -1.89 -11.27 13.88
N LEU A 14 -2.30 -10.29 13.10
CA LEU A 14 -3.53 -10.32 12.31
C LEU A 14 -3.18 -10.54 10.83
N TYR A 15 -3.87 -11.49 10.23
CA TYR A 15 -3.88 -11.70 8.79
C TYR A 15 -5.20 -11.18 8.24
N CYS A 16 -5.18 -10.51 7.09
CA CYS A 16 -6.41 -9.99 6.49
C CYS A 16 -7.23 -11.06 5.75
N CYS A 17 -6.64 -12.23 5.45
CA CYS A 17 -7.30 -13.40 4.86
C CYS A 17 -6.45 -14.68 5.12
N TYR A 18 -6.98 -15.86 4.78
CA TYR A 18 -6.31 -17.14 5.00
C TYR A 18 -5.09 -17.31 4.09
N GLU A 19 -5.17 -16.77 2.88
CA GLU A 19 -4.08 -16.73 1.92
C GLU A 19 -2.90 -15.91 2.47
N HIS A 20 -3.16 -14.72 3.03
CA HIS A 20 -2.12 -13.92 3.67
C HIS A 20 -1.65 -14.52 4.99
N GLN A 21 -2.46 -15.33 5.67
CA GLN A 21 -1.95 -16.19 6.73
C GLN A 21 -0.87 -17.13 6.22
N VAL A 22 -1.10 -17.82 5.10
CA VAL A 22 -0.12 -18.74 4.52
C VAL A 22 1.12 -17.99 4.00
N LEU A 23 0.93 -16.88 3.29
CA LEU A 23 2.01 -16.12 2.64
C LEU A 23 2.88 -15.33 3.63
N ASP A 24 2.27 -14.74 4.66
CA ASP A 24 3.00 -13.92 5.64
C ASP A 24 3.58 -14.76 6.78
N PHE A 25 3.10 -16.00 7.00
CA PHE A 25 3.57 -16.86 8.09
C PHE A 25 5.08 -17.06 8.11
N PRO A 26 5.81 -17.25 6.98
CA PRO A 26 7.27 -17.38 7.00
C PRO A 26 7.98 -16.17 7.62
N CYS A 27 7.55 -14.95 7.29
CA CYS A 27 8.10 -13.72 7.85
C CYS A 27 7.66 -13.50 9.31
N HIS A 28 6.43 -13.90 9.61
CA HIS A 28 5.84 -13.82 10.95
C HIS A 28 6.43 -14.87 11.93
N ARG A 29 6.86 -16.04 11.44
CA ARG A 29 7.18 -17.23 12.24
C ARG A 29 8.18 -16.96 13.36
N VAL A 30 9.22 -16.17 13.08
CA VAL A 30 10.27 -15.85 14.06
C VAL A 30 9.68 -15.06 15.22
N PHE A 31 8.91 -14.01 14.92
CA PHE A 31 8.16 -13.24 15.91
C PHE A 31 7.15 -14.13 16.64
N CYS A 32 6.38 -14.95 15.91
CA CYS A 32 5.39 -15.86 16.48
C CYS A 32 5.99 -16.73 17.58
N LEU A 33 7.11 -17.40 17.28
CA LEU A 33 7.77 -18.33 18.17
C LEU A 33 8.38 -17.61 19.38
N ALA A 34 8.97 -16.42 19.18
CA ALA A 34 9.52 -15.62 20.27
C ALA A 34 8.40 -15.18 21.24
N THR A 35 7.29 -14.69 20.70
CA THR A 35 6.14 -14.23 21.50
C THR A 35 5.43 -15.38 22.19
N MET A 36 5.24 -16.52 21.54
CA MET A 36 4.71 -17.72 22.19
C MET A 36 5.58 -18.18 23.38
N LYS A 37 6.91 -18.16 23.23
CA LYS A 37 7.84 -18.48 24.32
C LYS A 37 7.75 -17.48 25.47
N ALA A 38 7.55 -16.20 25.19
CA ALA A 38 7.39 -15.17 26.21
C ALA A 38 6.07 -15.30 26.96
N LEU A 39 4.96 -15.57 26.25
CA LEU A 39 3.64 -15.82 26.83
C LEU A 39 3.66 -17.03 27.76
N MET A 40 4.27 -18.14 27.34
CA MET A 40 4.41 -19.35 28.17
C MET A 40 5.20 -19.09 29.46
N LYS A 41 6.16 -18.15 29.45
CA LYS A 41 6.91 -17.76 30.65
C LYS A 41 6.09 -16.86 31.58
N CYS A 42 5.23 -15.99 31.05
CA CYS A 42 4.30 -15.20 31.86
C CYS A 42 3.25 -16.09 32.54
N ASP A 43 2.66 -17.04 31.82
CA ASP A 43 1.69 -18.00 32.39
C ASP A 43 2.31 -18.85 33.51
N GLN A 44 3.61 -19.15 33.45
CA GLN A 44 4.34 -19.85 34.52
C GLN A 44 4.68 -18.98 35.74
N LEU A 45 4.65 -17.65 35.60
CA LEU A 45 4.91 -16.70 36.70
C LEU A 45 3.60 -16.22 37.37
N CYS A 46 2.45 -16.44 36.74
CA CYS A 46 1.12 -16.11 37.26
C CYS A 46 0.59 -17.07 38.36
N SER A 47 1.40 -18.00 38.85
CA SER A 47 1.07 -18.85 40.01
C SER A 47 1.51 -18.27 41.37
N ALA A 48 1.83 -16.97 41.43
CA ALA A 48 2.11 -16.27 42.69
C ALA A 48 1.12 -15.11 42.90
N ASP A 49 0.46 -15.14 44.05
CA ASP A 49 -0.67 -14.30 44.46
C ASP A 49 -0.42 -12.79 44.33
N THR A 50 -1.21 -12.14 43.47
CA THR A 50 -1.88 -10.84 43.71
C THR A 50 -2.72 -10.47 42.48
N PRO A 51 -4.04 -10.24 42.59
CA PRO A 51 -4.86 -9.89 41.43
C PRO A 51 -4.72 -8.40 41.12
N ALA A 52 -3.90 -8.05 40.14
CA ALA A 52 -4.16 -6.86 39.34
C ALA A 52 -5.48 -7.09 38.55
N PRO A 53 -6.31 -6.06 38.29
CA PRO A 53 -7.58 -6.24 37.62
C PRO A 53 -7.34 -6.77 36.19
N VAL A 54 -7.61 -8.06 36.01
CA VAL A 54 -7.50 -8.73 34.72
C VAL A 54 -8.71 -8.33 33.88
N PRO A 55 -8.53 -7.81 32.65
CA PRO A 55 -9.65 -7.49 31.78
C PRO A 55 -10.52 -8.73 31.55
N SER A 56 -11.82 -8.58 31.85
CA SER A 56 -12.78 -9.68 31.96
C SER A 56 -13.28 -10.19 30.61
N THR A 57 -12.85 -9.58 29.49
CA THR A 57 -13.14 -10.05 28.14
C THR A 57 -11.93 -9.98 27.20
N VAL A 58 -11.86 -10.90 26.23
CA VAL A 58 -10.83 -10.94 25.15
C VAL A 58 -10.74 -9.60 24.41
N THR A 59 -11.86 -8.90 24.29
CA THR A 59 -11.95 -7.55 23.70
C THR A 59 -11.17 -6.52 24.50
N GLU A 60 -11.24 -6.55 25.83
CA GLU A 60 -10.51 -5.59 26.68
C GLU A 60 -9.00 -5.86 26.68
N LEU A 61 -8.58 -7.13 26.58
CA LEU A 61 -7.16 -7.49 26.43
C LEU A 61 -6.60 -7.04 25.07
N ILE A 62 -7.39 -7.15 23.99
CA ILE A 62 -7.01 -6.60 22.67
C ILE A 62 -6.88 -5.08 22.76
N HIS A 63 -7.81 -4.39 23.43
CA HIS A 63 -7.74 -2.94 23.63
C HIS A 63 -6.53 -2.52 24.48
N SER A 64 -6.12 -3.31 25.48
CA SER A 64 -4.96 -2.99 26.32
C SER A 64 -3.61 -3.14 25.61
N TYR A 65 -3.54 -3.91 24.52
CA TYR A 65 -2.33 -4.11 23.71
C TYR A 65 -2.36 -3.38 22.35
N ARG A 66 -3.43 -2.64 22.02
CA ARG A 66 -3.44 -1.76 20.83
C ARG A 66 -2.36 -0.70 21.02
N THR A 67 -1.32 -0.75 20.19
CA THR A 67 -0.27 0.27 20.15
C THR A 67 -0.75 1.61 19.58
N TYR A 68 -1.94 1.62 18.96
CA TYR A 68 -2.57 2.81 18.40
C TYR A 68 -3.93 3.07 19.09
N PRO A 69 -4.13 4.25 19.69
CA PRO A 69 -5.44 4.63 20.22
C PRO A 69 -6.45 4.70 19.06
N MET A 70 -7.68 4.22 19.30
CA MET A 70 -8.75 4.31 18.31
C MET A 70 -9.09 5.77 18.04
N LYS A 71 -9.36 6.08 16.77
CA LYS A 71 -9.64 7.43 16.30
C LYS A 71 -10.99 7.48 15.62
N ASP A 72 -11.65 8.63 15.79
CA ASP A 72 -12.87 8.93 15.07
C ASP A 72 -12.53 9.43 13.66
N HIS A 73 -12.45 8.48 12.73
CA HIS A 73 -12.15 8.75 11.33
C HIS A 73 -13.29 9.47 10.59
N THR A 74 -14.41 9.79 11.22
CA THR A 74 -15.44 10.65 10.61
C THR A 74 -15.03 12.13 10.58
N LYS A 75 -14.04 12.51 11.39
CA LYS A 75 -13.52 13.88 11.51
C LYS A 75 -12.53 14.27 10.42
N ILE A 76 -12.05 13.31 9.63
CA ILE A 76 -11.14 13.61 8.53
C ILE A 76 -11.94 14.16 7.35
N HIS A 77 -11.51 15.31 6.86
CA HIS A 77 -12.10 15.94 5.69
C HIS A 77 -11.09 15.95 4.55
N ALA A 78 -11.59 15.79 3.32
CA ALA A 78 -10.74 16.01 2.15
C ALA A 78 -10.34 17.49 2.12
N PHE A 79 -9.06 17.75 1.85
CA PHE A 79 -8.65 19.10 1.49
C PHE A 79 -9.33 19.47 0.17
N ASN A 80 -10.03 20.60 0.12
CA ASN A 80 -10.93 20.91 -1.00
C ASN A 80 -10.88 22.37 -1.48
N LYS A 81 -9.91 23.16 -1.02
CA LYS A 81 -9.79 24.55 -1.47
C LYS A 81 -9.25 24.58 -2.90
N SER A 82 -9.97 25.23 -3.82
CA SER A 82 -9.55 25.39 -5.22
C SER A 82 -8.55 26.54 -5.37
N VAL A 83 -7.71 26.51 -6.41
CA VAL A 83 -6.78 27.61 -6.74
C VAL A 83 -7.50 28.95 -6.87
N ARG A 84 -8.73 28.95 -7.41
CA ARG A 84 -9.55 30.16 -7.56
C ARG A 84 -9.88 30.82 -6.21
N SER A 85 -10.07 30.01 -5.15
CA SER A 85 -10.24 30.53 -3.78
C SER A 85 -9.01 31.34 -3.36
N TYR A 86 -7.81 30.80 -3.57
CA TYR A 86 -6.56 31.48 -3.22
C TYR A 86 -6.29 32.72 -4.05
N CYS A 87 -6.54 32.70 -5.36
CA CYS A 87 -6.36 33.90 -6.19
C CYS A 87 -7.27 35.04 -5.74
N HIS A 88 -8.49 34.72 -5.30
CA HIS A 88 -9.42 35.69 -4.73
C HIS A 88 -8.94 36.22 -3.37
N ASP A 89 -8.54 35.33 -2.47
CA ASP A 89 -8.18 35.68 -1.10
C ASP A 89 -6.83 36.42 -1.00
N LEU A 90 -5.87 36.08 -1.87
CA LEU A 90 -4.54 36.70 -1.89
C LEU A 90 -4.45 37.96 -2.76
N LYS A 91 -5.42 38.24 -3.65
CA LYS A 91 -5.34 39.29 -4.69
C LYS A 91 -4.05 39.23 -5.52
N GLU A 92 -3.53 38.03 -5.78
CA GLU A 92 -2.21 37.79 -6.37
C GLU A 92 -2.27 36.98 -7.67
N THR A 93 -1.11 36.84 -8.34
CA THR A 93 -0.97 36.06 -9.57
C THR A 93 -1.20 34.56 -9.32
N ASN A 94 -1.67 33.83 -10.35
CA ASN A 94 -1.94 32.38 -10.27
C ASN A 94 -0.75 31.56 -9.72
N ALA A 95 0.50 31.95 -10.00
CA ALA A 95 1.68 31.18 -9.59
C ALA A 95 1.88 31.15 -8.07
N ARG A 96 1.73 32.29 -7.38
CA ARG A 96 1.90 32.34 -5.92
C ARG A 96 0.75 31.64 -5.20
N ALA A 97 -0.48 31.81 -5.70
CA ALA A 97 -1.65 31.09 -5.20
C ALA A 97 -1.51 29.55 -5.32
N ILE A 98 -0.90 29.06 -6.41
CA ILE A 98 -0.61 27.62 -6.58
C ILE A 98 0.40 27.14 -5.54
N ASN A 99 1.50 27.88 -5.32
CA ASN A 99 2.53 27.47 -4.37
C ASN A 99 1.98 27.40 -2.93
N VAL A 100 1.28 28.44 -2.47
CA VAL A 100 0.65 28.47 -1.14
C VAL A 100 -0.33 27.31 -0.98
N ARG A 101 -1.13 27.03 -2.02
CA ARG A 101 -2.05 25.90 -1.98
C ARG A 101 -1.33 24.56 -1.87
N ILE A 102 -0.24 24.37 -2.61
CA ILE A 102 0.54 23.12 -2.54
C ILE A 102 1.15 22.94 -1.15
N GLU A 103 1.66 24.01 -0.53
CA GLU A 103 2.17 23.98 0.84
C GLU A 103 1.07 23.57 1.83
N GLU A 104 -0.13 24.16 1.76
CA GLU A 104 -1.26 23.76 2.62
C GLU A 104 -1.71 22.32 2.38
N ILE A 105 -1.64 21.83 1.13
CA ILE A 105 -1.95 20.43 0.82
C ILE A 105 -0.90 19.50 1.45
N ILE A 106 0.39 19.83 1.36
CA ILE A 106 1.48 19.04 1.95
C ILE A 106 1.29 18.97 3.47
N GLU A 107 1.02 20.09 4.12
CA GLU A 107 0.76 20.15 5.57
C GLU A 107 -0.47 19.31 5.95
N HIS A 108 -1.57 19.45 5.20
CA HIS A 108 -2.79 18.65 5.40
C HIS A 108 -2.52 17.15 5.28
N ILE A 109 -1.77 16.74 4.24
CA ILE A 109 -1.41 15.33 4.02
C ILE A 109 -0.56 14.82 5.18
N LEU A 110 0.47 15.57 5.59
CA LEU A 110 1.36 15.18 6.69
C LEU A 110 0.57 15.01 7.98
N ASN A 111 -0.22 16.01 8.38
CA ASN A 111 -1.03 15.97 9.60
C ASN A 111 -2.03 14.81 9.56
N SER A 112 -2.70 14.60 8.43
CA SER A 112 -3.66 13.50 8.28
C SER A 112 -3.00 12.12 8.30
N LEU A 113 -1.81 11.96 7.72
CA LEU A 113 -1.05 10.72 7.74
C LEU A 113 -0.54 10.38 9.14
N LEU A 114 -0.02 11.37 9.87
CA LEU A 114 0.47 11.20 11.25
C LEU A 114 -0.69 10.91 12.20
N GLU A 115 -1.83 11.57 12.00
CA GLU A 115 -3.00 11.42 12.86
C GLU A 115 -3.79 10.16 12.51
N TYR A 116 -4.23 9.98 11.26
CA TYR A 116 -5.18 8.93 10.88
C TYR A 116 -4.58 7.81 10.02
N GLY A 117 -3.34 7.96 9.56
CA GLY A 117 -2.71 6.97 8.70
C GLY A 117 -3.07 7.07 7.21
N TRP A 118 -3.91 8.05 6.84
CA TRP A 118 -4.33 8.32 5.46
C TRP A 118 -4.79 9.77 5.31
N ALA A 119 -4.82 10.28 4.08
CA ALA A 119 -5.21 11.64 3.73
C ALA A 119 -5.98 11.69 2.41
N LEU A 120 -6.94 12.62 2.30
CA LEU A 120 -7.67 12.91 1.05
C LEU A 120 -7.49 14.34 0.60
N VAL A 121 -7.40 14.52 -0.72
CA VAL A 121 -7.39 15.82 -1.40
C VAL A 121 -8.34 15.73 -2.59
N ASP A 122 -9.32 16.61 -2.64
CA ASP A 122 -10.25 16.78 -3.74
C ASP A 122 -9.92 18.04 -4.55
N ASN A 123 -10.37 18.07 -5.80
CA ASN A 123 -10.12 19.18 -6.73
C ASN A 123 -8.63 19.50 -6.87
N PHE A 124 -7.78 18.46 -6.90
CA PHE A 124 -6.32 18.61 -6.90
C PHE A 124 -5.79 19.40 -8.10
N LEU A 125 -6.15 19.02 -9.33
CA LEU A 125 -5.72 19.68 -10.57
C LEU A 125 -6.77 20.66 -11.14
N GLY A 126 -8.01 20.57 -10.68
CA GLY A 126 -9.17 21.19 -11.29
C GLY A 126 -9.71 20.40 -12.50
N GLU A 127 -10.87 20.81 -13.00
CA GLU A 127 -11.60 20.14 -14.09
C GLU A 127 -10.76 19.99 -15.37
N THR A 128 -10.10 21.06 -15.82
CA THR A 128 -9.27 21.03 -17.03
C THR A 128 -8.11 20.04 -16.90
N GLY A 129 -7.41 20.06 -15.76
CA GLY A 129 -6.26 19.19 -15.54
C GLY A 129 -6.65 17.72 -15.38
N SER A 130 -7.71 17.44 -14.61
CA SER A 130 -8.23 16.09 -14.42
C SER A 130 -8.78 15.47 -15.71
N ASN A 131 -9.48 16.25 -16.54
CA ASN A 131 -9.94 15.80 -17.86
C ASN A 131 -8.75 15.49 -18.80
N ALA A 132 -7.71 16.32 -18.79
CA ALA A 132 -6.51 16.06 -19.58
C ALA A 132 -5.79 14.77 -19.15
N VAL A 133 -5.69 14.51 -17.83
CA VAL A 133 -5.18 13.24 -17.30
C VAL A 133 -6.04 12.07 -17.76
N PHE A 134 -7.36 12.17 -17.63
CA PHE A 134 -8.27 11.11 -18.08
C PHE A 134 -8.09 10.79 -19.58
N CYS A 135 -8.07 11.81 -20.44
CA CYS A 135 -7.88 11.63 -21.88
C CYS A 135 -6.56 10.90 -22.23
N GLU A 136 -5.46 11.22 -21.54
CA GLU A 136 -4.18 10.53 -21.75
C GLU A 136 -4.24 9.06 -21.30
N ILE A 137 -4.85 8.76 -20.14
CA ILE A 137 -5.05 7.39 -19.65
C ILE A 137 -5.95 6.60 -20.60
N GLU A 138 -7.07 7.20 -21.04
CA GLU A 138 -8.02 6.58 -21.95
C GLU A 138 -7.38 6.29 -23.31
N THR A 139 -6.56 7.20 -23.84
CA THR A 139 -5.82 6.99 -25.10
C THR A 139 -4.88 5.78 -24.99
N LEU A 140 -4.12 5.68 -23.89
CA LEU A 140 -3.26 4.53 -23.62
C LEU A 140 -4.09 3.24 -23.52
N TYR A 141 -5.24 3.31 -22.86
CA TYR A 141 -6.13 2.16 -22.69
C TYR A 141 -6.70 1.68 -24.03
N GLN A 142 -7.19 2.59 -24.87
CA GLN A 142 -7.70 2.30 -26.21
C GLN A 142 -6.62 1.76 -27.16
N SER A 143 -5.34 2.08 -26.91
CA SER A 143 -4.21 1.51 -27.66
C SER A 143 -3.88 0.05 -27.31
N ASN A 144 -4.62 -0.58 -26.41
CA ASN A 144 -4.37 -1.94 -25.88
C ASN A 144 -3.01 -2.07 -25.16
N ALA A 145 -2.50 -0.98 -24.57
CA ALA A 145 -1.24 -1.01 -23.82
C ALA A 145 -1.37 -1.75 -22.47
N PHE A 146 -2.58 -1.92 -21.94
CA PHE A 146 -2.84 -2.48 -20.62
C PHE A 146 -2.84 -4.02 -20.67
N SER A 147 -2.39 -4.62 -19.56
CA SER A 147 -2.31 -6.08 -19.40
C SER A 147 -2.98 -6.54 -18.11
N ALA A 148 -3.42 -7.79 -18.03
CA ALA A 148 -3.98 -8.33 -16.79
C ALA A 148 -2.97 -8.24 -15.65
N SER A 149 -3.41 -7.76 -14.49
CA SER A 149 -2.53 -7.59 -13.34
C SER A 149 -1.97 -8.92 -12.83
N GLN A 150 -0.67 -8.94 -12.56
CA GLN A 150 -0.01 -10.04 -11.87
C GLN A 150 0.12 -9.71 -10.38
N ILE A 151 0.05 -10.74 -9.54
CA ILE A 151 0.36 -10.59 -8.11
C ILE A 151 1.88 -10.50 -7.97
N GLY A 152 2.37 -9.38 -7.48
CA GLY A 152 3.80 -9.13 -7.27
C GLY A 152 4.31 -9.88 -6.04
N GLY A 153 5.21 -10.85 -6.27
CA GLY A 153 5.88 -11.59 -5.21
C GLY A 153 6.75 -12.71 -5.80
N TYR A 154 8.05 -12.45 -5.89
CA TYR A 154 9.14 -13.45 -5.95
C TYR A 154 9.66 -13.99 -7.30
N THR A 155 9.01 -13.82 -8.45
CA THR A 155 9.59 -14.18 -9.77
C THR A 155 9.05 -13.33 -10.91
N ARG A 156 9.89 -13.05 -11.94
CA ARG A 156 9.39 -12.60 -13.25
C ARG A 156 8.43 -13.68 -13.78
N GLY A 157 7.18 -13.33 -14.07
CA GLY A 157 6.14 -14.27 -14.52
C GLY A 157 5.15 -14.69 -13.43
N GLY A 158 4.72 -13.76 -12.57
CA GLY A 158 3.69 -14.03 -11.57
C GLY A 158 2.38 -14.53 -12.19
N LEU A 159 1.68 -15.42 -11.50
CA LEU A 159 0.40 -15.96 -11.97
C LEU A 159 -0.65 -14.83 -11.99
N VAL A 160 -1.42 -14.77 -13.08
CA VAL A 160 -2.64 -13.96 -13.14
C VAL A 160 -3.70 -14.70 -12.36
N ASP A 161 -3.99 -14.25 -11.14
CA ASP A 161 -5.06 -14.80 -10.32
C ASP A 161 -6.22 -13.81 -10.21
N SER A 162 -7.18 -13.98 -11.12
CA SER A 162 -8.42 -13.21 -11.17
C SER A 162 -9.30 -13.33 -9.91
N SER A 163 -9.03 -14.31 -9.03
CA SER A 163 -9.73 -14.44 -7.75
C SER A 163 -9.35 -13.31 -6.77
N GLN A 164 -8.10 -12.83 -6.87
CA GLN A 164 -7.52 -11.81 -6.00
C GLN A 164 -7.72 -10.41 -6.58
N ARG A 165 -7.35 -10.20 -7.85
CA ARG A 165 -7.55 -8.94 -8.55
C ARG A 165 -7.85 -9.17 -10.02
N SER A 166 -8.75 -8.37 -10.57
CA SER A 166 -9.27 -8.56 -11.94
C SER A 166 -9.17 -7.29 -12.79
N ASP A 167 -8.31 -6.35 -12.39
CA ASP A 167 -8.02 -5.13 -13.13
C ASP A 167 -6.92 -5.35 -14.17
N GLN A 168 -6.95 -4.52 -15.21
CA GLN A 168 -5.83 -4.38 -16.12
C GLN A 168 -4.94 -3.22 -15.68
N VAL A 169 -3.63 -3.39 -15.84
CA VAL A 169 -2.62 -2.40 -15.46
C VAL A 169 -1.65 -2.09 -16.58
N PHE A 170 -1.11 -0.88 -16.53
CA PHE A 170 -0.02 -0.42 -17.36
C PHE A 170 1.01 0.30 -16.47
N SER A 171 2.25 -0.19 -16.49
CA SER A 171 3.37 0.49 -15.83
C SER A 171 3.79 1.68 -16.68
N PHE A 172 3.40 2.88 -16.27
CA PHE A 172 3.72 4.13 -16.94
C PHE A 172 5.19 4.48 -16.75
N ASP A 173 6.01 4.17 -17.75
CA ASP A 173 7.44 4.43 -17.74
C ASP A 173 7.79 5.45 -18.82
N LYS A 174 8.44 6.54 -18.42
CA LYS A 174 8.97 7.61 -19.28
C LYS A 174 9.86 7.15 -20.43
N SER A 175 10.44 5.95 -20.36
CA SER A 175 11.21 5.34 -21.45
C SER A 175 10.35 4.63 -22.51
N THR A 176 9.06 4.40 -22.23
CA THR A 176 8.14 3.72 -23.14
C THR A 176 7.63 4.68 -24.22
N GLU A 177 7.76 4.30 -25.49
CA GLU A 177 7.42 5.15 -26.65
C GLU A 177 6.02 5.75 -26.57
N CYS A 178 5.00 4.93 -26.27
CA CYS A 178 3.61 5.37 -26.23
C CYS A 178 3.31 6.37 -25.09
N THR A 179 4.23 6.55 -24.14
CA THR A 179 4.06 7.48 -23.00
C THR A 179 4.74 8.83 -23.20
N LYS A 180 5.56 8.99 -24.25
CA LYS A 180 6.37 10.22 -24.43
C LYS A 180 5.52 11.48 -24.55
N ASN A 181 4.35 11.36 -25.18
CA ASN A 181 3.44 12.47 -25.43
C ASN A 181 2.39 12.69 -24.31
N CYS A 182 2.46 11.92 -23.23
CA CYS A 182 1.57 12.05 -22.06
C CYS A 182 2.04 13.16 -21.11
N HIS A 183 2.06 14.40 -21.61
CA HIS A 183 2.63 15.55 -20.91
C HIS A 183 1.95 15.82 -19.57
N THR A 184 0.63 15.64 -19.49
CA THR A 184 -0.16 15.93 -18.30
C THR A 184 0.10 14.89 -17.21
N LEU A 185 0.16 13.60 -17.58
CA LEU A 185 0.55 12.53 -16.66
C LEU A 185 1.98 12.73 -16.15
N HIS A 186 2.94 13.08 -17.02
CA HIS A 186 4.31 13.39 -16.59
C HIS A 186 4.35 14.58 -15.62
N ALA A 187 3.56 15.63 -15.87
CA ALA A 187 3.46 16.78 -14.99
C ALA A 187 2.85 16.41 -13.63
N LEU A 188 1.75 15.65 -13.61
CA LEU A 188 1.12 15.15 -12.39
C LEU A 188 2.10 14.35 -11.55
N VAL A 189 2.80 13.38 -12.16
CA VAL A 189 3.81 12.57 -11.45
C VAL A 189 4.91 13.44 -10.85
N ARG A 190 5.40 14.46 -11.57
CA ARG A 190 6.41 15.40 -11.05
C ARG A 190 5.90 16.19 -9.86
N VAL A 191 4.67 16.69 -9.90
CA VAL A 191 4.08 17.43 -8.77
C VAL A 191 3.96 16.53 -7.54
N LEU A 192 3.46 15.30 -7.71
CA LEU A 192 3.37 14.32 -6.63
C LEU A 192 4.75 13.97 -6.06
N ASP A 193 5.77 13.83 -6.92
CA ASP A 193 7.15 13.56 -6.51
C ASP A 193 7.74 14.70 -5.68
N VAL A 194 7.47 15.96 -6.06
CA VAL A 194 7.89 17.13 -5.28
C VAL A 194 7.19 17.14 -3.93
N MET A 195 5.86 16.99 -3.90
CA MET A 195 5.09 16.97 -2.65
C MET A 195 5.58 15.90 -1.68
N ALA A 196 5.83 14.68 -2.17
CA ALA A 196 6.30 13.57 -1.34
C ALA A 196 7.72 13.78 -0.79
N GLN A 197 8.57 14.52 -1.51
CA GLN A 197 9.91 14.90 -1.05
C GLN A 197 9.91 16.12 -0.13
N SER A 198 8.84 16.90 -0.15
CA SER A 198 8.66 18.11 0.66
C SER A 198 8.00 17.84 2.02
N PHE A 199 7.70 16.58 2.36
CA PHE A 199 7.29 16.27 3.73
C PHE A 199 8.41 16.64 4.71
N GLY A 200 8.04 17.41 5.74
CA GLY A 200 8.98 17.95 6.72
C GLY A 200 9.62 16.89 7.63
N PRO A 201 10.41 17.32 8.62
CA PRO A 201 11.17 16.42 9.50
C PRO A 201 10.29 15.47 10.33
N ASP A 202 9.02 15.79 10.54
CA ASP A 202 8.07 14.93 11.28
C ASP A 202 7.62 13.70 10.48
N PHE A 203 7.89 13.66 9.17
CA PHE A 203 7.56 12.51 8.35
C PHE A 203 8.53 11.34 8.65
N PRO A 204 8.02 10.15 9.02
CA PRO A 204 8.83 9.10 9.64
C PRO A 204 9.73 8.33 8.66
N TYR A 205 9.70 8.64 7.36
CA TYR A 205 10.46 7.93 6.33
C TYR A 205 11.31 8.87 5.49
N LYS A 206 12.39 8.35 4.92
CA LYS A 206 13.20 9.11 3.96
C LYS A 206 12.89 8.63 2.54
N ILE A 207 11.99 9.34 1.86
CA ILE A 207 11.61 9.05 0.47
C ILE A 207 12.73 9.49 -0.47
N THR A 208 13.40 8.52 -1.10
CA THR A 208 14.47 8.80 -2.09
C THR A 208 14.15 8.27 -3.49
N SER A 209 13.11 7.45 -3.61
CA SER A 209 12.68 6.87 -4.88
C SER A 209 11.22 6.46 -4.81
N ARG A 210 10.65 6.11 -5.96
CA ARG A 210 9.31 5.54 -6.11
C ARG A 210 9.30 4.47 -7.20
N SER A 211 8.21 3.71 -7.27
CA SER A 211 7.89 2.86 -8.41
C SER A 211 7.68 3.68 -9.69
N ASN A 212 7.61 3.01 -10.84
CA ASN A 212 6.88 3.54 -11.97
C ASN A 212 5.40 3.71 -11.57
N PRO A 213 4.72 4.80 -11.96
CA PRO A 213 3.28 4.90 -11.78
C PRO A 213 2.57 3.75 -12.47
N VAL A 214 1.56 3.18 -11.83
CA VAL A 214 0.74 2.11 -12.38
C VAL A 214 -0.64 2.67 -12.68
N LEU A 215 -0.98 2.74 -13.96
CA LEU A 215 -2.34 3.02 -14.40
C LEU A 215 -3.15 1.72 -14.27
N SER A 216 -4.36 1.79 -13.73
CA SER A 216 -5.24 0.64 -13.55
C SER A 216 -6.64 0.92 -14.09
N VAL A 217 -7.26 -0.10 -14.69
CA VAL A 217 -8.65 -0.10 -15.18
C VAL A 217 -9.37 -1.30 -14.61
N TYR A 218 -10.39 -1.04 -13.79
CA TYR A 218 -11.33 -2.06 -13.32
C TYR A 218 -12.56 -2.00 -14.22
N HIS A 219 -12.76 -3.03 -15.04
CA HIS A 219 -13.86 -3.12 -15.99
C HIS A 219 -15.22 -3.19 -15.29
N ARG A 220 -16.26 -2.72 -15.99
CA ARG A 220 -17.68 -2.74 -15.56
C ARG A 220 -18.29 -4.11 -15.22
N ASN A 221 -17.52 -5.18 -15.25
CA ASN A 221 -17.95 -6.55 -15.01
C ASN A 221 -17.67 -7.02 -13.58
N GLN A 222 -17.90 -6.16 -12.58
CA GLN A 222 -17.61 -6.43 -11.17
C GLN A 222 -16.13 -6.64 -10.88
N ALA A 223 -15.26 -5.99 -11.66
CA ALA A 223 -13.84 -6.07 -11.40
C ALA A 223 -13.53 -5.50 -10.00
N ARG A 224 -12.64 -6.18 -9.27
CA ARG A 224 -12.35 -5.90 -7.86
C ARG A 224 -10.90 -6.22 -7.51
N TYR A 225 -10.49 -5.83 -6.31
CA TYR A 225 -9.27 -6.29 -5.67
C TYR A 225 -9.62 -6.64 -4.22
N VAL A 226 -9.44 -7.90 -3.83
CA VAL A 226 -9.67 -8.37 -2.47
C VAL A 226 -8.82 -7.61 -1.44
N LYS A 227 -9.23 -7.71 -0.17
CA LYS A 227 -8.54 -7.09 0.95
C LYS A 227 -7.08 -7.54 1.06
N HIS A 228 -6.16 -6.59 0.98
CA HIS A 228 -4.73 -6.82 1.03
C HIS A 228 -3.99 -5.70 1.77
N VAL A 229 -2.70 -5.90 1.99
CA VAL A 229 -1.75 -4.88 2.45
C VAL A 229 -0.77 -4.67 1.31
N ASP A 230 -0.46 -3.41 0.99
CA ASP A 230 0.46 -3.12 -0.11
C ASP A 230 1.85 -3.67 0.19
N ASN A 231 2.40 -3.37 1.37
CA ASN A 231 3.71 -3.81 1.82
C ASN A 231 3.63 -4.73 3.07
N PRO A 232 3.26 -6.02 2.90
CA PRO A 232 3.08 -6.93 4.04
C PRO A 232 4.41 -7.41 4.65
N VAL A 233 5.51 -7.35 3.89
CA VAL A 233 6.81 -7.97 4.19
C VAL A 233 7.96 -6.98 4.38
N GLY A 234 7.71 -5.68 4.23
CA GLY A 234 8.75 -4.64 4.32
C GLY A 234 9.64 -4.57 3.09
N ASP A 235 9.06 -4.54 1.88
CA ASP A 235 9.78 -4.46 0.60
C ASP A 235 10.30 -3.06 0.23
N GLY A 236 10.14 -2.09 1.13
CA GLY A 236 10.58 -0.71 0.99
C GLY A 236 9.46 0.29 0.68
N ARG A 237 8.28 -0.16 0.23
CA ARG A 237 7.14 0.75 0.00
C ARG A 237 6.62 1.29 1.33
N CYS A 238 6.71 2.60 1.54
CA CYS A 238 6.26 3.23 2.78
C CYS A 238 4.96 4.02 2.62
N LEU A 239 4.75 4.64 1.45
CA LEU A 239 3.59 5.49 1.19
C LEU A 239 2.96 5.16 -0.16
N THR A 240 1.65 4.92 -0.14
CA THR A 240 0.84 4.71 -1.34
C THR A 240 0.13 6.01 -1.69
N CYS A 241 0.19 6.41 -2.95
CA CYS A 241 -0.50 7.56 -3.53
C CYS A 241 -1.39 7.07 -4.68
N ILE A 242 -2.69 7.39 -4.66
CA ILE A 242 -3.63 7.04 -5.73
C ILE A 242 -4.37 8.29 -6.20
N TYR A 243 -4.34 8.55 -7.51
CA TYR A 243 -5.12 9.59 -8.18
C TYR A 243 -6.28 8.98 -8.97
N TYR A 244 -7.47 9.57 -8.81
CA TYR A 244 -8.70 9.18 -9.50
C TYR A 244 -9.14 10.28 -10.47
N CYS A 245 -9.65 9.86 -11.64
CA CYS A 245 -10.08 10.76 -12.72
C CYS A 245 -11.45 10.37 -13.30
N ASN A 246 -12.34 9.81 -12.46
CA ASN A 246 -13.60 9.27 -12.95
C ASN A 246 -14.77 10.26 -12.77
N SER A 247 -15.08 10.99 -13.84
CA SER A 247 -16.16 11.98 -13.87
C SER A 247 -17.55 11.37 -13.64
N ASN A 248 -18.42 12.10 -12.94
CA ASN A 248 -19.81 11.72 -12.66
C ASN A 248 -19.94 10.32 -12.00
N TRP A 249 -19.05 10.00 -11.06
CA TRP A 249 -19.08 8.71 -10.35
C TRP A 249 -20.17 8.68 -9.26
N ASP A 250 -21.32 8.10 -9.58
CA ASP A 250 -22.33 7.70 -8.59
C ASP A 250 -21.93 6.41 -7.88
N ILE A 251 -21.71 6.47 -6.57
CA ILE A 251 -21.23 5.31 -5.83
C ILE A 251 -22.27 4.19 -5.66
N VAL A 252 -23.56 4.56 -5.61
CA VAL A 252 -24.67 3.62 -5.45
C VAL A 252 -24.84 2.81 -6.73
N ARG A 253 -24.68 3.46 -7.89
CA ARG A 253 -24.84 2.81 -9.21
C ARG A 253 -23.58 2.11 -9.69
N HIS A 254 -22.41 2.74 -9.51
CA HIS A 254 -21.17 2.28 -10.14
C HIS A 254 -20.27 1.45 -9.22
N GLY A 255 -20.50 1.43 -7.90
CA GLY A 255 -19.65 0.69 -6.95
C GLY A 255 -18.19 1.16 -6.99
N GLY A 256 -17.23 0.24 -6.85
CA GLY A 256 -15.81 0.55 -7.07
C GLY A 256 -15.11 1.34 -5.95
N ASN A 257 -15.69 1.45 -4.76
CA ASN A 257 -15.04 2.07 -3.61
C ASN A 257 -13.71 1.39 -3.29
N LEU A 258 -12.66 2.19 -3.08
CA LEU A 258 -11.56 1.74 -2.23
C LEU A 258 -12.09 1.72 -0.79
N THR A 259 -11.89 0.64 -0.05
CA THR A 259 -12.27 0.56 1.37
C THR A 259 -11.02 0.33 2.19
N LEU A 260 -10.64 1.31 3.02
CA LEU A 260 -9.53 1.18 3.96
C LEU A 260 -10.01 0.57 5.28
N TYR A 261 -9.13 -0.15 5.96
CA TYR A 261 -9.34 -0.70 7.30
C TYR A 261 -8.22 -0.26 8.26
N PRO A 262 -8.04 1.06 8.52
CA PRO A 262 -6.95 1.53 9.36
C PRO A 262 -6.93 0.83 10.72
N GLU A 263 -5.76 0.47 11.24
CA GLU A 263 -5.65 -0.17 12.56
C GLU A 263 -6.23 0.69 13.69
N SER A 264 -6.26 2.02 13.49
CA SER A 264 -6.86 3.00 14.39
C SER A 264 -8.38 3.19 14.23
N SER A 265 -9.04 2.47 13.30
CA SER A 265 -10.47 2.64 13.02
C SER A 265 -11.30 1.41 13.41
N GLU A 266 -12.43 1.63 14.08
CA GLU A 266 -13.41 0.57 14.35
C GLU A 266 -14.24 0.23 13.12
N THR A 267 -14.38 1.18 12.20
CA THR A 267 -15.22 1.06 11.02
C THR A 267 -14.40 1.13 9.73
N PRO A 268 -14.79 0.39 8.68
CA PRO A 268 -14.17 0.53 7.38
C PRO A 268 -14.41 1.92 6.79
N ILE A 269 -13.41 2.47 6.10
CA ILE A 269 -13.46 3.81 5.52
C ILE A 269 -13.63 3.68 4.00
N PRO A 270 -14.83 3.94 3.44
CA PRO A 270 -15.04 3.95 2.00
C PRO A 270 -14.50 5.24 1.39
N VAL A 271 -13.76 5.12 0.28
CA VAL A 271 -13.26 6.20 -0.54
C VAL A 271 -13.76 6.02 -1.96
N ALA A 272 -14.68 6.90 -2.35
CA ALA A 272 -15.22 6.92 -3.70
C ALA A 272 -14.14 7.35 -4.71
N PRO A 273 -14.00 6.67 -5.86
CA PRO A 273 -12.99 6.98 -6.87
C PRO A 273 -13.45 8.13 -7.79
N ILE A 274 -13.90 9.24 -7.20
CA ILE A 274 -14.44 10.38 -7.95
C ILE A 274 -13.34 11.12 -8.71
N ASN A 275 -13.73 11.95 -9.69
CA ASN A 275 -12.80 12.76 -10.45
C ASN A 275 -11.96 13.69 -9.57
N ASP A 276 -10.70 13.86 -9.96
CA ASP A 276 -9.72 14.77 -9.37
C ASP A 276 -9.49 14.59 -7.86
N ARG A 277 -9.61 13.35 -7.39
CA ARG A 277 -9.35 12.96 -6.02
C ARG A 277 -8.00 12.27 -5.90
N LEU A 278 -7.23 12.68 -4.91
CA LEU A 278 -5.98 12.07 -4.48
C LEU A 278 -6.16 11.44 -3.09
N ILE A 279 -5.62 10.25 -2.90
CA ILE A 279 -5.52 9.61 -1.58
C ILE A 279 -4.07 9.22 -1.31
N PHE A 280 -3.63 9.50 -0.08
CA PHE A 280 -2.39 8.97 0.48
C PHE A 280 -2.71 8.05 1.65
N PHE A 281 -1.97 6.95 1.79
CA PHE A 281 -2.04 6.10 2.99
C PHE A 281 -0.74 5.32 3.17
N TRP A 282 -0.43 4.93 4.41
CA TRP A 282 0.74 4.09 4.67
C TRP A 282 0.63 2.73 3.98
N SER A 283 1.67 2.32 3.26
CA SER A 283 1.63 1.08 2.47
C SER A 283 1.67 -0.20 3.32
N ASP A 284 2.10 -0.12 4.58
CA ASP A 284 2.24 -1.28 5.45
C ASP A 284 0.93 -1.70 6.14
N ARG A 285 1.04 -2.57 7.14
CA ARG A 285 -0.08 -3.20 7.86
C ARG A 285 -1.03 -2.21 8.52
N ARG A 286 -0.64 -0.94 8.70
CA ARG A 286 -1.52 0.10 9.23
C ARG A 286 -2.77 0.33 8.38
N ASN A 287 -2.72 0.06 7.06
CA ASN A 287 -3.85 0.27 6.16
C ASN A 287 -4.12 -0.92 5.22
N PRO A 288 -4.62 -2.05 5.73
CA PRO A 288 -5.24 -3.06 4.89
C PRO A 288 -6.41 -2.45 4.12
N HIS A 289 -6.60 -2.82 2.86
CA HIS A 289 -7.61 -2.20 2.01
C HIS A 289 -8.06 -3.11 0.87
N GLU A 290 -9.24 -2.84 0.32
CA GLU A 290 -9.80 -3.56 -0.83
C GLU A 290 -10.47 -2.61 -1.83
N VAL A 291 -10.59 -3.03 -3.08
CA VAL A 291 -11.40 -2.35 -4.09
C VAL A 291 -12.68 -3.15 -4.28
N LYS A 292 -13.82 -2.56 -3.90
CA LYS A 292 -15.14 -3.16 -4.09
C LYS A 292 -15.46 -3.34 -5.59
N PRO A 293 -16.35 -4.28 -5.97
CA PRO A 293 -16.75 -4.47 -7.35
C PRO A 293 -17.17 -3.17 -8.05
N ALA A 294 -16.61 -2.94 -9.25
CA ALA A 294 -16.95 -1.81 -10.11
C ALA A 294 -17.92 -2.24 -11.23
N PHE A 295 -18.94 -1.42 -11.47
CA PHE A 295 -19.98 -1.63 -12.49
C PHE A 295 -19.90 -0.60 -13.64
N ARG A 296 -18.85 0.21 -13.62
CA ARG A 296 -18.41 1.12 -14.68
C ARG A 296 -16.89 1.04 -14.74
N ASP A 297 -16.30 1.29 -15.90
CA ASP A 297 -14.85 1.29 -16.04
C ASP A 297 -14.25 2.36 -15.11
N ARG A 298 -13.41 1.90 -14.18
CA ARG A 298 -12.81 2.70 -13.10
C ARG A 298 -11.31 2.84 -13.35
N PHE A 299 -10.88 4.05 -13.59
CA PHE A 299 -9.50 4.44 -13.84
C PHE A 299 -8.83 4.99 -12.57
N ALA A 300 -7.58 4.63 -12.36
CA ALA A 300 -6.74 5.18 -11.31
C ALA A 300 -5.26 5.12 -11.69
N MET A 301 -4.47 6.05 -11.15
CA MET A 301 -3.01 5.99 -11.17
C MET A 301 -2.49 5.78 -9.74
N THR A 302 -1.67 4.74 -9.53
CA THR A 302 -1.04 4.44 -8.25
C THR A 302 0.46 4.64 -8.30
N ILE A 303 1.04 5.27 -7.28
CA ILE A 303 2.47 5.44 -7.08
C ILE A 303 2.82 4.93 -5.69
N TRP A 304 3.86 4.10 -5.58
CA TRP A 304 4.43 3.73 -4.28
C TRP A 304 5.77 4.43 -4.08
N TYR A 305 5.86 5.22 -3.01
CA TYR A 305 7.10 5.86 -2.56
C TYR A 305 7.87 4.92 -1.64
N MET A 306 9.20 4.93 -1.79
CA MET A 306 10.10 3.98 -1.15
C MET A 306 10.92 4.64 -0.05
N ASP A 307 10.93 4.04 1.13
CA ASP A 307 11.84 4.41 2.20
C ASP A 307 13.26 3.89 1.93
N SER A 308 14.24 4.78 1.99
CA SER A 308 15.64 4.44 1.72
C SER A 308 16.23 3.40 2.67
N ALA A 309 15.87 3.44 3.96
CA ALA A 309 16.40 2.51 4.95
C ALA A 309 15.84 1.10 4.76
N GLN A 310 14.51 0.98 4.60
CA GLN A 310 13.88 -0.31 4.28
C GLN A 310 14.40 -0.88 2.96
N LYS A 311 14.59 -0.05 1.93
CA LYS A 311 15.11 -0.53 0.64
C LYS A 311 16.53 -1.07 0.75
N ALA A 312 17.39 -0.43 1.57
CA ALA A 312 18.73 -0.92 1.84
C ALA A 312 18.70 -2.27 2.58
N ASP A 313 17.80 -2.43 3.55
CA ASP A 313 17.61 -3.69 4.27
C ASP A 313 17.13 -4.83 3.36
N VAL A 314 16.16 -4.56 2.48
CA VAL A 314 15.70 -5.54 1.47
C VAL A 314 16.84 -5.97 0.55
N HIS A 315 17.67 -5.03 0.11
CA HIS A 315 18.83 -5.36 -0.73
C HIS A 315 19.83 -6.24 0.02
N ARG A 316 20.13 -5.92 1.28
CA ARG A 316 21.00 -6.72 2.14
C ARG A 316 20.48 -8.15 2.32
N ARG A 317 19.20 -8.32 2.70
CA ARG A 317 18.57 -9.64 2.86
C ARG A 317 18.63 -10.47 1.58
N ARG A 318 18.40 -9.84 0.41
CA ARG A 318 18.51 -10.53 -0.89
C ARG A 318 19.93 -11.00 -1.20
N GLN A 319 20.96 -10.23 -0.81
CA GLN A 319 22.35 -10.63 -0.98
C GLN A 319 22.71 -11.81 -0.07
N GLU A 320 22.27 -11.77 1.18
CA GLU A 320 22.45 -12.85 2.15
C GLU A 320 21.79 -14.16 1.65
N ASP A 321 20.52 -14.09 1.20
CA ASP A 321 19.80 -15.23 0.63
C ASP A 321 20.51 -15.82 -0.61
N GLN A 322 21.03 -14.96 -1.49
CA GLN A 322 21.78 -15.40 -2.67
C GLN A 322 23.10 -16.07 -2.28
N GLN A 323 23.78 -15.56 -1.26
CA GLN A 323 25.02 -16.14 -0.77
C GLN A 323 24.77 -17.50 -0.10
N GLU A 324 23.69 -17.65 0.67
CA GLU A 324 23.31 -18.91 1.31
C GLU A 324 22.87 -19.96 0.30
N LYS A 325 22.14 -19.58 -0.75
CA LYS A 325 21.82 -20.46 -1.89
C LYS A 325 23.08 -20.93 -2.61
N ARG A 326 24.05 -20.05 -2.85
CA ARG A 326 25.34 -20.43 -3.46
C ARG A 326 26.12 -21.40 -2.58
N LYS A 327 26.24 -21.13 -1.27
CA LYS A 327 26.90 -22.06 -0.32
C LYS A 327 26.23 -23.42 -0.30
N SER A 328 24.90 -23.46 -0.25
CA SER A 328 24.12 -24.71 -0.26
C SER A 328 24.29 -25.50 -1.56
N GLN A 329 24.48 -24.82 -2.70
CA GLN A 329 24.72 -25.45 -3.99
C GLN A 329 26.14 -26.03 -4.09
N VAL A 330 27.15 -25.33 -3.55
CA VAL A 330 28.53 -25.85 -3.46
C VAL A 330 28.59 -27.10 -2.59
N VAL A 331 27.97 -27.09 -1.40
CA VAL A 331 27.94 -28.27 -0.51
C VAL A 331 27.25 -29.49 -1.16
N LYS A 332 26.21 -29.26 -1.97
CA LYS A 332 25.54 -30.33 -2.72
C LYS A 332 26.39 -30.90 -3.87
N LEU A 333 27.29 -30.11 -4.43
CA LEU A 333 28.20 -30.55 -5.50
C LEU A 333 29.37 -31.34 -4.91
N THR A 334 30.02 -30.81 -3.86
CA THR A 334 31.13 -31.51 -3.20
C THR A 334 30.68 -32.83 -2.56
N GLY A 335 29.50 -32.84 -1.92
CA GLY A 335 28.95 -34.07 -1.34
C GLY A 335 28.46 -35.10 -2.37
N LYS A 336 28.36 -34.74 -3.66
CA LYS A 336 28.14 -35.70 -4.76
C LYS A 336 29.46 -36.26 -5.27
N GLU A 337 30.48 -35.41 -5.43
CA GLU A 337 31.83 -35.82 -5.83
C GLU A 337 32.43 -36.81 -4.82
N ASP A 338 32.31 -36.53 -3.51
CA ASP A 338 32.76 -37.44 -2.44
C ASP A 338 32.06 -38.81 -2.47
N LYS A 339 30.81 -38.86 -2.97
CA LYS A 339 30.00 -40.08 -3.06
C LYS A 339 30.36 -40.90 -4.31
N GLU A 340 30.56 -40.23 -5.43
CA GLU A 340 31.00 -40.85 -6.68
C GLU A 340 32.42 -41.42 -6.54
N GLU A 341 33.31 -40.74 -5.80
CA GLU A 341 34.66 -41.22 -5.52
C GLU A 341 34.66 -42.44 -4.57
N GLN A 342 33.78 -42.46 -3.56
CA GLN A 342 33.62 -43.62 -2.68
C GLN A 342 32.99 -44.84 -3.36
N ASP A 343 32.06 -44.64 -4.30
CA ASP A 343 31.45 -45.72 -5.07
C ASP A 343 32.41 -46.26 -6.15
N ALA A 344 33.26 -45.42 -6.74
CA ALA A 344 34.32 -45.84 -7.67
C ALA A 344 35.44 -46.66 -6.98
N ALA A 345 35.73 -46.38 -5.70
CA ALA A 345 36.71 -47.13 -4.91
C ALA A 345 36.21 -48.49 -4.40
N ARG A 346 34.94 -48.84 -4.64
CA ARG A 346 34.30 -50.11 -4.23
C ARG A 346 34.15 -51.15 -5.37
N ILE A 347 34.56 -50.80 -6.59
CA ILE A 347 34.65 -51.68 -7.76
C ILE A 347 36.11 -52.11 -7.93
#